data_AF-A0A954ZMX2-F1
#
_entry.id   AF-A0A954ZMX2-F1
#
_cell.length_a   1.000
_cell.length_b   1.000
_cell.length_c   1.000
_cell.angle_alpha   90.00
_cell.angle_beta   90.00
_cell.angle_gamma   90.00
#
_symmetry.space_group_name_H-M   'P 1'
#
loop_
_entity.id
_entity.type
_entity.pdbx_description
1 polymer ?
#
loop_
_entity_poly.entity_id
_entity_poly.type
_entity_poly.pdbx_seq_one_letter_code
_entity_poly.pdbx_strand_id
1 'polypeptide(L)'
;MTTPDEPEQPEVVEANWDHEQIAALFADLSQGADIKHVQVRSRTAANRVDDRQVTLQQAHELLQDGRARAIQIYYEFNGLSWCDTLVPQSDSVRIIRTLLPAV
;
A
#
# COMPACT_ATOMS: atom_id res chain seq x y z
N MET A 1 30.40 25.63 4.31
CA MET A 1 29.07 26.27 4.32
C MET A 1 28.07 25.13 4.19
N THR A 2 27.40 24.81 5.28
CA THR A 2 26.45 23.70 5.39
C THR A 2 25.15 24.13 4.70
N THR A 3 24.71 23.41 3.67
CA THR A 3 23.43 23.63 3.01
C THR A 3 22.31 23.44 4.06
N PRO A 4 21.33 24.34 4.17
CA PRO A 4 20.29 24.22 5.17
C PRO A 4 19.33 23.10 4.80
N ASP A 5 19.10 22.20 5.77
CA ASP A 5 17.91 21.41 6.03
C ASP A 5 16.73 21.76 5.08
N GLU A 6 16.69 21.10 3.93
CA GLU A 6 15.53 21.15 3.05
C GLU A 6 14.44 20.33 3.75
N PRO A 7 13.23 20.89 3.96
CA PRO A 7 12.17 20.15 4.63
C PRO A 7 11.93 18.86 3.85
N GLU A 8 12.11 17.74 4.55
CA GLU A 8 12.03 16.37 4.09
C GLU A 8 10.71 16.17 3.33
N GLN A 9 10.74 16.39 2.01
CA GLN A 9 9.55 16.19 1.19
C GLN A 9 9.14 14.74 1.36
N PRO A 10 7.85 14.45 1.54
CA PRO A 10 7.40 13.07 1.67
C PRO A 10 7.92 12.30 0.47
N GLU A 11 8.81 11.34 0.72
CA GLU A 11 9.37 10.52 -0.34
C GLU A 11 8.24 9.64 -0.87
N VAL A 12 7.69 10.06 -2.01
CA VAL A 12 6.74 9.26 -2.77
C VAL A 12 7.54 8.43 -3.76
N VAL A 13 7.67 7.15 -3.45
CA VAL A 13 8.34 6.18 -4.33
C VAL A 13 7.28 5.42 -5.10
N GLU A 14 7.36 5.46 -6.43
CA GLU A 14 6.47 4.72 -7.31
C GLU A 14 7.23 3.66 -8.10
N ALA A 15 6.68 2.44 -8.13
CA ALA A 15 7.22 1.34 -8.92
C ALA A 15 6.10 0.47 -9.50
N ASN A 16 6.43 -0.35 -10.51
CA ASN A 16 5.56 -1.42 -10.99
C ASN A 16 6.20 -2.74 -10.59
N TRP A 17 5.47 -3.54 -9.83
CA TRP A 17 5.94 -4.80 -9.27
C TRP A 17 5.17 -5.98 -9.83
N ASP A 18 5.86 -7.09 -10.00
CA ASP A 18 5.23 -8.36 -10.38
C ASP A 18 4.55 -9.03 -9.18
N HIS A 19 3.71 -10.03 -9.44
CA HIS A 19 2.97 -10.73 -8.39
C HIS A 19 3.87 -11.34 -7.31
N GLU A 20 5.07 -11.82 -7.66
CA GLU A 20 6.03 -12.38 -6.69
C GLU A 20 6.54 -11.32 -5.71
N GLN A 21 6.86 -10.12 -6.21
CA GLN A 21 7.32 -9.00 -5.38
C GLN A 21 6.22 -8.51 -4.44
N ILE A 22 4.97 -8.50 -4.91
CA ILE A 22 3.82 -8.18 -4.08
C ILE A 22 3.59 -9.24 -3.00
N ALA A 23 3.69 -10.53 -3.34
CA ALA A 23 3.57 -11.59 -2.34
C ALA A 23 4.64 -11.46 -1.24
N ALA A 24 5.88 -11.14 -1.63
CA ALA A 24 6.97 -10.86 -0.69
C ALA A 24 6.65 -9.65 0.22
N LEU A 25 6.12 -8.56 -0.34
CA LEU A 25 5.69 -7.40 0.43
C LEU A 25 4.66 -7.75 1.51
N PHE A 26 3.61 -8.49 1.14
CA PHE A 26 2.59 -8.89 2.09
C PHE A 26 3.17 -9.78 3.20
N ALA A 27 4.13 -10.64 2.88
CA ALA A 27 4.84 -11.46 3.86
C ALA A 27 5.67 -10.59 4.82
N ASP A 28 6.48 -9.67 4.29
CA ASP A 28 7.31 -8.75 5.08
C ASP A 28 6.47 -7.89 6.02
N LEU A 29 5.39 -7.31 5.49
CA LEU A 29 4.44 -6.50 6.26
C LEU A 29 3.79 -7.32 7.38
N SER A 30 3.45 -8.58 7.13
CA SER A 30 2.86 -9.45 8.15
C SER A 30 3.84 -9.85 9.27
N GLN A 31 5.15 -9.82 9.01
CA GLN A 31 6.18 -10.26 9.95
C GLN A 31 6.84 -9.12 10.71
N GLY A 32 6.99 -7.96 10.08
CA GLY A 32 7.86 -6.89 10.59
C GLY A 32 7.22 -5.50 10.69
N ALA A 33 6.01 -5.30 10.18
CA ALA A 33 5.33 -4.01 10.24
C ALA A 33 4.12 -4.03 11.19
N ASP A 34 3.89 -2.92 11.88
CA ASP A 34 2.68 -2.75 12.69
C ASP A 34 1.57 -2.16 11.81
N ILE A 35 0.66 -3.00 11.35
CA ILE A 35 -0.41 -2.62 10.43
C ILE A 35 -1.49 -1.84 11.18
N LYS A 36 -1.61 -0.54 10.88
CA LYS A 36 -2.60 0.35 11.50
C LYS A 36 -3.95 0.28 10.81
N HIS A 37 -3.93 0.27 9.48
CA HIS A 37 -5.17 0.31 8.69
C HIS A 37 -4.96 -0.28 7.30
N VAL A 38 -5.91 -1.09 6.84
CA VAL A 38 -5.94 -1.57 5.46
C VAL A 38 -7.31 -1.31 4.87
N GLN A 39 -7.34 -0.57 3.76
CA GLN A 39 -8.54 -0.24 3.02
C GLN A 39 -8.44 -0.80 1.60
N VAL A 40 -9.47 -1.50 1.16
CA VAL A 40 -9.59 -1.97 -0.22
C VAL A 40 -10.71 -1.22 -0.90
N ARG A 41 -10.42 -0.73 -2.10
CA ARG A 41 -11.41 -0.26 -3.05
C ARG A 41 -11.77 -1.42 -3.96
N SER A 42 -13.05 -1.78 -4.00
CA SER A 42 -13.54 -2.87 -4.85
C SER A 42 -14.48 -2.34 -5.93
N ARG A 43 -14.56 -3.04 -7.07
CA ARG A 43 -15.55 -2.75 -8.11
C ARG A 43 -16.79 -3.59 -7.87
N THR A 44 -17.92 -2.96 -7.54
CA THR A 44 -19.21 -3.66 -7.45
C THR A 44 -19.88 -3.76 -8.82
N ALA A 45 -20.79 -4.73 -8.99
CA ALA A 45 -21.56 -4.94 -10.22
C ALA A 45 -22.36 -3.71 -10.67
N ALA A 46 -22.65 -2.78 -9.75
CA ALA A 46 -23.36 -1.52 -10.03
C ALA A 46 -22.42 -0.36 -10.40
N ASN A 47 -21.14 -0.62 -10.69
CA ASN A 47 -20.10 0.40 -10.92
C ASN A 47 -19.95 1.39 -9.75
N ARG A 48 -20.38 1.01 -8.54
CA ARG A 48 -20.12 1.75 -7.30
C ARG A 48 -18.76 1.32 -6.76
N VAL A 49 -17.98 2.31 -6.32
CA VAL A 49 -16.78 2.08 -5.52
C VAL A 49 -17.24 1.68 -4.12
N ASP A 50 -16.83 0.49 -3.69
CA ASP A 50 -17.01 0.04 -2.32
C ASP A 50 -15.65 0.12 -1.62
N ASP A 51 -15.54 1.09 -0.73
CA ASP A 51 -14.40 1.26 0.16
C ASP A 51 -14.66 0.47 1.44
N ARG A 52 -13.85 -0.56 1.68
CA ARG A 52 -13.99 -1.41 2.86
C ARG A 52 -12.68 -1.54 3.61
N GLN A 53 -12.75 -1.36 4.92
CA GLN A 53 -11.66 -1.75 5.81
C GLN A 53 -11.60 -3.27 5.93
N VAL A 54 -10.41 -3.83 5.71
CA VAL A 54 -10.14 -5.27 5.75
C VAL A 54 -8.86 -5.55 6.53
N THR A 55 -8.56 -6.81 6.75
CA THR A 55 -7.24 -7.24 7.24
C THR A 55 -6.22 -7.29 6.10
N LEU A 56 -4.93 -7.28 6.42
CA LEU A 56 -3.86 -7.45 5.44
C LEU A 56 -4.03 -8.74 4.62
N GLN A 57 -4.39 -9.85 5.28
CA GLN A 57 -4.65 -11.13 4.61
C GLN A 57 -5.82 -11.03 3.61
N GLN A 58 -6.95 -10.48 4.04
CA GLN A 58 -8.12 -10.30 3.15
C GLN A 58 -7.81 -9.39 1.97
N ALA A 59 -6.99 -8.36 2.16
CA ALA A 59 -6.53 -7.51 1.08
C ALA A 59 -5.70 -8.29 0.04
N HIS A 60 -4.82 -9.17 0.51
CA HIS A 60 -4.03 -10.05 -0.37
C HIS A 60 -4.95 -10.98 -1.18
N GLU A 61 -5.92 -11.63 -0.54
CA GLU A 61 -6.90 -12.50 -1.21
C GLU A 61 -7.70 -11.73 -2.27
N LEU A 62 -8.18 -10.52 -1.95
CA LEU A 62 -8.92 -9.67 -2.89
C LEU A 62 -8.08 -9.21 -4.07
N LEU A 63 -6.76 -9.02 -3.86
CA LEU A 63 -5.82 -8.70 -4.93
C LEU A 63 -5.64 -9.88 -5.88
N GLN A 64 -5.40 -11.08 -5.33
CA GLN A 64 -5.22 -12.32 -6.10
C GLN A 64 -6.47 -12.70 -6.89
N ASP A 65 -7.65 -12.47 -6.31
CA ASP A 65 -8.93 -12.72 -6.98
C ASP A 65 -9.27 -11.68 -8.07
N GLY A 66 -8.45 -10.63 -8.24
CA GLY A 66 -8.72 -9.54 -9.18
C GLY A 66 -9.94 -8.69 -8.82
N ARG A 67 -10.38 -8.75 -7.55
CA ARG A 67 -11.55 -8.00 -7.04
C ARG A 67 -11.19 -6.64 -6.48
N ALA A 68 -9.92 -6.44 -6.12
CA ALA A 68 -9.37 -5.17 -5.70
C ALA A 68 -9.11 -4.24 -6.90
N ARG A 69 -9.53 -2.97 -6.78
CA ARG A 69 -9.20 -1.86 -7.67
C ARG A 69 -8.00 -1.07 -7.17
N ALA A 70 -7.92 -0.92 -5.86
CA ALA A 70 -6.80 -0.33 -5.16
C ALA A 70 -6.79 -0.86 -3.72
N ILE A 71 -5.61 -0.96 -3.13
CA ILE A 71 -5.41 -1.34 -1.73
C ILE A 71 -4.54 -0.27 -1.12
N GLN A 72 -4.95 0.27 0.02
CA GLN A 72 -4.17 1.22 0.79
C GLN A 72 -3.81 0.57 2.12
N ILE A 73 -2.52 0.50 2.41
CA ILE A 73 -1.97 -0.13 3.60
C ILE A 73 -1.23 0.94 4.38
N TYR A 74 -1.73 1.24 5.57
CA TYR A 74 -1.10 2.14 6.53
C TYR A 74 -0.43 1.30 7.63
N TYR A 75 0.85 1.52 7.84
CA TYR A 75 1.63 0.76 8.80
C TYR A 75 2.78 1.57 9.37
N GLU A 76 3.28 1.14 10.52
CA GLU A 76 4.52 1.65 11.10
C GLU A 76 5.65 0.64 10.88
N PHE A 77 6.79 1.12 10.40
CA PHE A 77 8.00 0.33 10.21
C PHE A 77 9.21 1.16 10.58
N ASN A 78 10.08 0.62 11.45
CA ASN A 78 11.25 1.32 11.99
C ASN A 78 10.96 2.71 12.58
N GLY A 79 9.81 2.86 13.25
CA GLY A 79 9.38 4.13 13.86
C GLY A 79 8.91 5.19 12.86
N LEU A 80 8.77 4.83 11.58
CA LEU A 80 8.24 5.68 10.53
C LEU A 80 6.85 5.19 10.11
N SER A 81 5.96 6.14 9.82
CA SER A 81 4.62 5.85 9.31
C SER A 81 4.63 5.82 7.78
N TRP A 82 4.12 4.74 7.20
CA TRP A 82 4.06 4.53 5.76
C TRP A 82 2.63 4.33 5.29
N CYS A 83 2.36 4.77 4.06
CA CYS A 83 1.15 4.48 3.32
C CYS A 83 1.51 3.89 1.96
N ASP A 84 1.29 2.59 1.78
CA ASP A 84 1.47 1.91 0.50
C ASP A 84 0.12 1.80 -0.23
N THR A 85 0.04 2.35 -1.44
CA THR A 85 -1.11 2.20 -2.33
C THR A 85 -0.76 1.23 -3.45
N LEU A 86 -1.43 0.09 -3.49
CA LEU A 86 -1.32 -0.93 -4.53
C LEU A 86 -2.47 -0.76 -5.52
N VAL A 87 -2.15 -0.59 -6.80
CA VAL A 87 -3.11 -0.46 -7.89
C VAL A 87 -2.86 -1.61 -8.87
N PRO A 88 -3.64 -2.70 -8.80
CA PRO A 88 -3.51 -3.80 -9.74
C PRO A 88 -3.77 -3.35 -11.18
N GLN A 89 -2.92 -3.82 -12.09
CA GLN A 89 -3.04 -3.69 -13.53
C GLN A 89 -3.20 -5.09 -14.15
N SER A 90 -3.22 -5.17 -15.48
CA SER A 90 -3.46 -6.44 -16.17
C SER A 90 -2.37 -7.50 -15.94
N ASP A 91 -1.11 -7.07 -15.73
CA ASP A 91 0.05 -7.99 -15.64
C ASP A 91 0.99 -7.65 -14.47
N SER A 92 0.78 -6.50 -13.82
CA SER A 92 1.63 -6.00 -12.74
C SER A 92 0.79 -5.23 -11.72
N VAL A 93 1.40 -4.85 -10.61
CA VAL A 93 0.79 -4.01 -9.59
C VAL A 93 1.62 -2.75 -9.46
N ARG A 94 1.00 -1.60 -9.73
CA ARG A 94 1.63 -0.31 -9.45
C ARG A 94 1.58 -0.06 -7.96
N ILE A 95 2.74 0.11 -7.35
CA ILE A 95 2.88 0.47 -5.93
C ILE A 95 3.31 1.92 -5.82
N ILE A 96 2.63 2.65 -4.95
CA ILE A 96 2.96 4.02 -4.58
C ILE A 96 3.17 4.02 -3.07
N ARG A 97 4.42 4.14 -2.63
CA ARG A 97 4.79 4.19 -1.22
C ARG A 97 4.96 5.65 -0.84
N THR A 98 4.29 6.06 0.22
CA THR A 98 4.38 7.42 0.74
C THR A 98 4.80 7.36 2.19
N LEU A 99 5.95 7.96 2.50
CA LEU A 99 6.33 8.23 3.88
C LEU A 99 5.41 9.34 4.42
N LEU A 100 4.73 9.06 5.53
CA LEU A 100 3.87 10.02 6.19
C LEU A 100 4.68 10.80 7.24
N PRO A 101 4.52 12.13 7.33
CA PRO A 101 5.17 12.90 8.37
C PRO A 101 4.66 12.45 9.75
N ALA A 102 5.56 12.42 10.73
CA ALA A 102 5.17 12.25 12.13
C ALA A 102 4.23 13.40 12.52
N VAL A 103 3.04 13.06 13.02
CA VAL A 103 2.05 14.03 13.52
C VAL A 103 2.40 14.56 14.90
#